data_AF-A0A9Q6IF05-F1
#
_entry.id   AF-A0A9Q6IF05-F1
#
_cell.length_a   1.000
_cell.length_b   1.000
_cell.length_c   1.000
_cell.angle_alpha   90.00
_cell.angle_beta   90.00
_cell.angle_gamma   90.00
#
_symmetry.space_group_name_H-M   'P 1'
#
loop_
_entity.id
_entity.type
_entity.pdbx_description
1 polymer ?
#
loop_
_entity_poly.entity_id
_entity_poly.type
_entity_poly.pdbx_seq_one_letter_code
_entity_poly.pdbx_strand_id
1 'polypeptide(L)'
;MDCWTLLELPDDADERSIKRSYAKRLKTTRPDEDTEGFQRLREAYERALQLARWREEEQERPTSRTTLASTLPTMTPANDANLRHWSQLLEIQPAVQALPITRQTDDPAQPLLLNLSRHTLPQRWQQALDLDCAPAFEAGLLRLCFEQPGLRTAITTWAVQHLQWLTPWQQVHMTPWEEEALTSGLLQQYRQTLQELLETRQEPEFLHSLETYSKQPWMQVFDRRQEWQRIVMQLLYDTQWSLPLLDRVCQLLGWDDACGVHPEPAWIWHSLIQRCEQEAFFHALQAKAQDHKTWAPEVQAAQLLLNPLSRRQQQNLILDFGVDHWVACQDLAQTLSGRYPQLIERLPCSDVFFWRKFMPRPPAAQTWIRVWAALALALTLFFLNQEDHSAMPALLFGGTIALIPTAVARLIMLLLWVPTSHQMIALDLWLSERLLPRRLNPHGEWLVLRHAVPQLAMLAVFAALLGPLGMAGYSGFILIGLLHDKRIGHLDPGFSERHPYLTALHWSHWSHWSPLQVIFLLLMSGIILACRIHYPAYPLTRLLPG
;
A
#
# COMPACT_ATOMS: atom_id res chain seq x y z
N MET A 1 27.50 4.54 1.08
CA MET A 1 28.58 4.98 0.17
C MET A 1 27.95 5.74 -0.96
N ASP A 2 28.55 6.85 -1.39
CA ASP A 2 27.98 7.67 -2.44
C ASP A 2 28.12 6.98 -3.80
N CYS A 3 27.07 7.03 -4.63
CA CYS A 3 26.99 6.29 -5.90
C CYS A 3 28.13 6.66 -6.87
N TRP A 4 28.62 7.90 -6.80
CA TRP A 4 29.75 8.43 -7.59
C TRP A 4 31.10 7.84 -7.17
N THR A 5 31.33 7.69 -5.86
CA THR A 5 32.56 7.08 -5.33
C THR A 5 32.70 5.61 -5.73
N LEU A 6 31.57 4.89 -5.87
CA LEU A 6 31.54 3.50 -6.28
C LEU A 6 31.59 3.32 -7.81
N LEU A 7 31.36 4.37 -8.58
CA LEU A 7 31.53 4.38 -10.04
C LEU A 7 32.85 5.05 -10.48
N GLU A 8 33.66 5.55 -9.54
CA GLU A 8 34.87 6.36 -9.80
C GLU A 8 34.62 7.52 -10.76
N LEU A 9 33.46 8.16 -10.62
CA LEU A 9 33.05 9.30 -11.44
C LEU A 9 32.83 10.53 -10.56
N PRO A 10 33.06 11.75 -11.09
CA PRO A 10 32.61 12.96 -10.43
C PRO A 10 31.08 13.06 -10.49
N ASP A 11 30.51 13.81 -9.54
CA ASP A 11 29.06 13.90 -9.33
C ASP A 11 28.29 14.49 -10.53
N ASP A 12 28.99 15.13 -11.48
CA ASP A 12 28.47 15.81 -12.68
C ASP A 12 28.54 14.98 -13.97
N ALA A 13 28.83 13.68 -13.91
CA ALA A 13 29.02 12.87 -15.11
C ALA A 13 27.73 12.59 -15.91
N ASP A 14 27.81 12.75 -17.24
CA ASP A 14 26.72 12.48 -18.19
C ASP A 14 26.34 10.99 -18.31
N GLU A 15 25.12 10.70 -18.80
CA GLU A 15 24.57 9.34 -18.95
C GLU A 15 25.52 8.40 -19.73
N ARG A 16 26.21 8.92 -20.75
CA ARG A 16 27.18 8.18 -21.57
C ARG A 16 28.43 7.77 -20.78
N SER A 17 28.88 8.61 -19.86
CA SER A 17 30.04 8.37 -19.00
C SER A 17 29.72 7.35 -17.90
N ILE A 18 28.51 7.42 -17.33
CA ILE A 18 27.99 6.46 -16.34
C ILE A 18 27.92 5.04 -16.93
N LYS A 19 27.31 4.89 -18.12
CA LYS A 19 27.22 3.58 -18.83
C LYS A 19 28.59 2.98 -19.14
N ARG A 20 29.56 3.82 -19.52
CA ARG A 20 30.93 3.38 -19.84
C ARG A 20 31.71 2.92 -18.60
N SER A 21 31.57 3.62 -17.47
CA SER A 21 32.22 3.22 -16.22
C SER A 21 31.63 1.93 -15.65
N TYR A 22 30.29 1.81 -15.68
CA TYR A 22 29.60 0.58 -15.28
C TYR A 22 30.08 -0.63 -16.10
N ALA A 23 30.16 -0.51 -17.43
CA ALA A 23 30.66 -1.59 -18.29
C ALA A 23 32.13 -1.97 -18.01
N LYS A 24 32.95 -1.03 -17.54
CA LYS A 24 34.34 -1.28 -17.15
C LYS A 24 34.42 -2.02 -15.82
N ARG A 25 33.63 -1.62 -14.81
CA ARG A 25 33.59 -2.26 -13.50
C ARG A 25 32.88 -3.62 -13.51
N LEU A 26 31.89 -3.80 -14.37
CA LEU A 26 31.20 -5.07 -14.59
C LEU A 26 32.14 -6.19 -15.06
N LYS A 27 33.22 -5.85 -15.78
CA LYS A 27 34.23 -6.84 -16.21
C LYS A 27 35.08 -7.36 -15.04
N THR A 28 35.20 -6.59 -13.98
CA THR A 28 35.98 -6.91 -12.78
C THR A 28 35.13 -7.55 -11.70
N THR A 29 33.87 -7.13 -11.56
CA THR A 29 32.92 -7.66 -10.57
C THR A 29 31.98 -8.66 -11.26
N ARG A 30 32.44 -9.90 -11.40
CA ARG A 30 31.63 -10.98 -11.98
C ARG A 30 30.57 -11.47 -10.98
N PRO A 31 29.32 -11.68 -11.39
CA PRO A 31 28.24 -12.13 -10.49
C PRO A 31 28.52 -13.45 -9.77
N ASP A 32 29.37 -14.30 -10.35
CA ASP A 32 29.70 -15.63 -9.81
C ASP A 32 30.76 -15.58 -8.69
N GLU A 33 31.54 -14.50 -8.60
CA GLU A 33 32.64 -14.35 -7.62
C GLU A 33 32.24 -13.45 -6.43
N ASP A 34 31.41 -12.44 -6.64
CA ASP A 34 30.92 -11.53 -5.58
C ASP A 34 29.51 -11.00 -5.90
N THR A 35 28.50 -11.71 -5.39
CA THR A 35 27.08 -11.39 -5.59
C THR A 35 26.68 -10.08 -4.91
N GLU A 36 27.19 -9.80 -3.71
CA GLU A 36 26.91 -8.55 -2.99
C GLU A 36 27.62 -7.36 -3.64
N GLY A 37 28.85 -7.54 -4.13
CA GLY A 37 29.58 -6.50 -4.88
C GLY A 37 28.88 -6.13 -6.17
N PHE A 38 28.32 -7.11 -6.89
CA PHE A 38 27.53 -6.87 -8.09
C PHE A 38 26.22 -6.11 -7.79
N GLN A 39 25.52 -6.47 -6.71
CA GLN A 39 24.30 -5.75 -6.28
C GLN A 39 24.60 -4.30 -5.94
N ARG A 40 25.65 -4.03 -5.16
CA ARG A 40 26.06 -2.64 -4.82
C ARG A 40 26.45 -1.83 -6.06
N LEU A 41 27.11 -2.46 -7.05
CA LEU A 41 27.47 -1.82 -8.32
C LEU A 41 26.23 -1.49 -9.17
N ARG A 42 25.27 -2.42 -9.21
CA ARG A 42 23.98 -2.26 -9.91
C ARG A 42 23.17 -1.10 -9.30
N GLU A 43 23.02 -1.09 -7.98
CA GLU A 43 22.31 -0.04 -7.26
C GLU A 43 22.96 1.34 -7.44
N ALA A 44 24.29 1.42 -7.40
CA ALA A 44 25.01 2.66 -7.65
C ALA A 44 24.81 3.17 -9.08
N TYR A 45 24.83 2.27 -10.08
CA TYR A 45 24.56 2.59 -11.48
C TYR A 45 23.14 3.12 -11.69
N GLU A 46 22.14 2.43 -11.17
CA GLU A 46 20.73 2.83 -11.30
C GLU A 46 20.46 4.18 -10.63
N ARG A 47 21.06 4.40 -9.45
CA ARG A 47 20.97 5.66 -8.73
C ARG A 47 21.65 6.81 -9.46
N ALA A 48 22.83 6.59 -10.04
CA ALA A 48 23.54 7.61 -10.83
C ALA A 48 22.78 7.96 -12.12
N LEU A 49 22.18 6.96 -12.78
CA LEU A 49 21.35 7.17 -13.98
C LEU A 49 20.10 7.99 -13.68
N GLN A 50 19.42 7.71 -12.56
CA GLN A 50 18.27 8.48 -12.10
C GLN A 50 18.64 9.93 -11.79
N LEU A 51 19.78 10.17 -11.12
CA LEU A 51 20.27 11.51 -10.83
C LEU A 51 20.70 12.30 -12.08
N ALA A 52 21.20 11.61 -13.12
CA ALA A 52 21.52 12.24 -14.40
C ALA A 52 20.23 12.65 -15.15
N ARG A 53 19.24 11.75 -15.24
CA ARG A 53 17.95 12.03 -15.87
C ARG A 53 17.16 13.14 -15.16
N TRP A 54 17.14 13.12 -13.83
CA TRP A 54 16.52 14.18 -13.04
C TRP A 54 17.15 15.55 -13.34
N ARG A 55 18.47 15.61 -13.57
CA ARG A 55 19.16 16.85 -13.91
C ARG A 55 18.85 17.34 -15.33
N GLU A 56 18.75 16.44 -16.30
CA GLU A 56 18.28 16.78 -17.65
C GLU A 56 16.85 17.31 -17.59
N GLU A 57 15.95 16.66 -16.84
CA GLU A 57 14.56 17.12 -16.64
C GLU A 57 14.48 18.46 -15.89
N GLU A 58 15.36 18.71 -14.91
CA GLU A 58 15.42 19.99 -14.18
C GLU A 58 16.01 21.13 -15.04
N GLN A 59 16.91 20.81 -15.98
CA GLN A 59 17.43 21.75 -16.97
C GLN A 59 16.42 22.02 -18.10
N GLU A 60 15.58 21.04 -18.45
CA GLU A 60 14.52 21.16 -19.47
C GLU A 60 13.20 21.72 -18.93
N ARG A 61 13.00 21.77 -17.60
CA ARG A 61 11.86 22.49 -17.00
C ARG A 61 12.02 23.99 -17.25
N PRO A 62 11.18 24.61 -18.10
CA PRO A 62 11.14 26.06 -18.16
C PRO A 62 10.58 26.53 -16.82
N THR A 63 11.37 27.30 -16.07
CA THR A 63 10.96 27.97 -14.83
C THR A 63 9.81 28.93 -15.14
N SER A 64 8.61 28.39 -15.27
CA SER A 64 7.39 29.14 -15.52
C SER A 64 6.88 29.66 -14.20
N ARG A 65 7.24 30.93 -13.96
CA ARG A 65 6.65 31.95 -13.06
C ARG A 65 7.64 32.45 -12.02
N THR A 66 8.49 33.38 -12.43
CA THR A 66 8.49 34.79 -11.95
C THR A 66 9.71 35.50 -12.54
N THR A 67 9.57 36.01 -13.78
CA THR A 67 10.32 37.17 -14.34
C THR A 67 9.88 37.36 -15.81
N LEU A 68 8.66 37.87 -16.01
CA LEU A 68 8.23 38.44 -17.30
C LEU A 68 8.64 39.92 -17.44
N ALA A 69 9.73 40.32 -16.81
CA ALA A 69 10.32 41.64 -16.98
C ALA A 69 11.84 41.50 -16.97
N SER A 70 12.47 41.98 -18.04
CA SER A 70 13.92 42.05 -18.29
C SER A 70 14.63 40.71 -18.55
N THR A 71 14.81 40.37 -19.83
CA THR A 71 16.13 40.25 -20.50
C THR A 71 15.92 39.70 -21.90
N LEU A 72 15.74 40.61 -22.86
CA LEU A 72 16.01 40.34 -24.28
C LEU A 72 17.53 40.17 -24.46
N PRO A 73 18.02 39.14 -25.18
CA PRO A 73 19.37 39.19 -25.71
C PRO A 73 19.42 40.28 -26.78
N THR A 74 20.42 41.16 -26.68
CA THR A 74 20.74 42.17 -27.68
C THR A 74 21.07 41.49 -29.00
N MET A 75 20.07 41.32 -29.85
CA MET A 75 20.30 41.10 -31.27
C MET A 75 20.67 42.45 -31.89
N THR A 76 21.89 42.52 -32.40
CA THR A 76 22.29 43.47 -33.45
C THR A 76 21.18 43.60 -34.50
N PRO A 77 20.84 44.82 -34.96
CA PRO A 77 19.74 44.99 -35.91
C PRO A 77 20.08 44.23 -37.20
N ALA A 78 19.39 43.10 -37.38
CA ALA A 78 19.43 42.34 -38.62
C ALA A 78 18.84 43.23 -39.71
N ASN A 79 19.69 43.55 -40.68
CA ASN A 79 19.40 44.34 -41.86
C ASN A 79 18.06 43.89 -42.49
N ASP A 80 17.10 44.82 -42.61
CA ASP A 80 15.78 44.63 -43.24
C ASP A 80 15.86 44.00 -44.64
N ALA A 81 17.03 44.03 -45.27
CA ALA A 81 17.32 43.37 -46.54
C ALA A 81 17.16 41.83 -46.48
N ASN A 82 17.57 41.16 -45.40
CA ASN A 82 17.48 39.70 -45.34
C ASN A 82 16.05 39.21 -45.11
N LEU A 83 15.27 39.90 -44.28
CA LEU A 83 13.84 39.59 -44.09
C LEU A 83 13.04 39.78 -45.38
N ARG A 84 13.36 40.80 -46.19
CA ARG A 84 12.75 41.01 -47.51
C ARG A 84 13.20 39.96 -48.54
N HIS A 85 14.45 39.49 -48.45
CA HIS A 85 14.94 38.43 -49.33
C HIS A 85 14.27 37.08 -49.01
N TRP A 86 14.10 36.75 -47.73
CA TRP A 86 13.36 35.57 -47.30
C TRP A 86 11.87 35.67 -47.63
N SER A 87 11.25 36.85 -47.51
CA SER A 87 9.85 37.04 -47.94
C SER A 87 9.69 36.90 -49.45
N GLN A 88 10.68 37.34 -50.26
CA GLN A 88 10.68 37.14 -51.71
C GLN A 88 10.93 35.68 -52.12
N LEU A 89 11.67 34.90 -51.33
CA LEU A 89 11.87 33.47 -51.56
C LEU A 89 10.67 32.61 -51.08
N LEU A 90 9.91 33.09 -50.09
CA LEU A 90 8.67 32.49 -49.59
C LEU A 90 7.40 33.00 -50.28
N GLU A 91 7.51 33.92 -51.24
CA GLU A 91 6.48 34.15 -52.25
C GLU A 91 6.41 32.92 -53.17
N ILE A 92 5.90 31.83 -52.61
CA ILE A 92 5.10 30.87 -53.36
C ILE A 92 3.95 31.71 -53.91
N GLN A 93 4.13 32.19 -55.14
CA GLN A 93 3.05 32.73 -55.93
C GLN A 93 1.88 31.75 -55.78
N PRO A 94 0.69 32.21 -55.39
CA PRO A 94 -0.50 31.45 -55.70
C PRO A 94 -0.56 31.50 -57.23
N ALA A 95 0.06 30.51 -57.88
CA ALA A 95 -0.35 30.09 -59.19
C ALA A 95 -1.75 29.51 -59.04
N VAL A 96 -2.71 30.39 -58.71
CA VAL A 96 -4.05 30.31 -59.27
C VAL A 96 -3.86 30.62 -60.75
N GLN A 97 -3.19 29.71 -61.46
CA GLN A 97 -3.81 29.24 -62.68
C GLN A 97 -5.16 28.74 -62.19
N ALA A 98 -6.17 29.57 -62.41
CA ALA A 98 -7.52 29.08 -62.51
C ALA A 98 -7.43 27.95 -63.55
N LEU A 99 -7.22 26.72 -63.07
CA LEU A 99 -7.90 25.57 -63.62
C LEU A 99 -9.31 26.09 -63.89
N PRO A 100 -9.80 26.00 -65.13
CA PRO A 100 -11.13 26.50 -65.43
C PRO A 100 -12.02 25.96 -64.32
N ILE A 101 -12.68 26.87 -63.60
CA ILE A 101 -13.81 26.51 -62.76
C ILE A 101 -14.69 25.75 -63.72
N THR A 102 -14.60 24.42 -63.71
CA THR A 102 -15.55 23.56 -64.34
C THR A 102 -16.82 23.91 -63.58
N ARG A 103 -17.61 24.79 -64.20
CA ARG A 103 -19.02 24.96 -63.90
C ARG A 103 -19.52 23.56 -63.56
N GLN A 104 -20.08 23.43 -62.35
CA GLN A 104 -20.89 22.29 -61.94
C GLN A 104 -21.71 21.87 -63.15
N THR A 105 -21.25 20.85 -63.83
CA THR A 105 -21.89 20.26 -64.99
C THR A 105 -22.59 19.10 -64.34
N ASP A 106 -23.86 19.31 -63.98
CA ASP A 106 -24.82 18.29 -63.60
C ASP A 106 -24.20 17.07 -62.91
N ASP A 107 -23.83 17.17 -61.62
CA ASP A 107 -23.40 16.01 -60.85
C ASP A 107 -24.55 14.98 -60.88
N PRO A 108 -24.41 13.83 -61.58
CA PRO A 108 -25.50 12.86 -61.71
C PRO A 108 -25.87 12.22 -60.37
N ALA A 109 -25.03 12.41 -59.34
CA ALA A 109 -25.22 11.92 -57.99
C ALA A 109 -26.11 12.83 -57.11
N GLN A 110 -26.24 14.13 -57.38
CA GLN A 110 -27.08 15.04 -56.58
C GLN A 110 -28.54 14.57 -56.38
N PRO A 111 -29.26 14.06 -57.41
CA PRO A 111 -30.62 13.54 -57.21
C PRO A 111 -30.67 12.28 -56.34
N LEU A 112 -29.59 11.49 -56.29
CA LEU A 112 -29.49 10.29 -55.46
C LEU A 112 -29.23 10.61 -53.98
N LEU A 113 -28.64 11.77 -53.71
CA LEU A 113 -28.29 12.25 -52.37
C LEU A 113 -29.46 12.95 -51.65
N LEU A 114 -30.49 13.39 -52.40
CA LEU A 114 -31.69 14.01 -51.84
C LEU A 114 -32.55 12.98 -51.07
N ASN A 115 -32.97 13.35 -49.85
CA ASN A 115 -33.79 12.51 -48.94
C ASN A 115 -33.14 11.16 -48.57
N LEU A 116 -31.82 11.15 -48.34
CA LEU A 116 -31.14 9.97 -47.82
C LEU A 116 -31.57 9.64 -46.38
N SER A 117 -31.82 8.36 -46.14
CA SER A 117 -32.12 7.79 -44.83
C SER A 117 -31.27 6.55 -44.61
N ARG A 118 -31.08 6.13 -43.36
CA ARG A 118 -30.27 4.94 -43.01
C ARG A 118 -30.69 3.69 -43.80
N HIS A 119 -31.98 3.55 -44.12
CA HIS A 119 -32.52 2.38 -44.83
C HIS A 119 -32.44 2.50 -46.35
N THR A 120 -32.43 3.72 -46.90
CA THR A 120 -32.38 3.95 -48.36
C THR A 120 -30.95 4.01 -48.89
N LEU A 121 -29.96 4.15 -48.01
CA LEU A 121 -28.54 4.28 -48.36
C LEU A 121 -28.00 3.13 -49.23
N PRO A 122 -28.23 1.83 -48.89
CA PRO A 122 -27.71 0.72 -49.72
C PRO A 122 -28.34 0.68 -51.13
N GLN A 123 -29.63 1.04 -51.23
CA GLN A 123 -30.35 1.07 -52.50
C GLN A 123 -29.84 2.21 -53.40
N ARG A 124 -29.56 3.38 -52.82
CA ARG A 124 -29.01 4.53 -53.54
C ARG A 124 -27.57 4.29 -54.00
N TRP A 125 -26.78 3.57 -53.21
CA TRP A 125 -25.45 3.15 -53.63
C TRP A 125 -25.49 2.23 -54.86
N GLN A 126 -26.39 1.24 -54.86
CA GLN A 126 -26.56 0.36 -56.02
C GLN A 126 -26.94 1.14 -57.28
N GLN A 127 -27.83 2.14 -57.16
CA GLN A 127 -28.20 3.04 -58.26
C GLN A 127 -27.02 3.89 -58.74
N ALA A 128 -26.12 4.31 -57.85
CA ALA A 128 -24.92 5.06 -58.22
C ALA A 128 -23.90 4.18 -58.98
N LEU A 129 -23.82 2.89 -58.66
CA LEU A 129 -23.02 1.92 -59.41
C LEU A 129 -23.61 1.69 -60.81
N ASP A 130 -24.93 1.55 -60.93
CA ASP A 130 -25.62 1.34 -62.21
C ASP A 130 -25.47 2.54 -63.16
N LEU A 131 -25.30 3.74 -62.61
CA LEU A 131 -25.13 5.00 -63.34
C LEU A 131 -23.66 5.42 -63.50
N ASP A 132 -22.70 4.56 -63.11
CA ASP A 132 -21.25 4.81 -63.16
C ASP A 132 -20.82 6.13 -62.48
N CYS A 133 -21.54 6.54 -61.43
CA CYS A 133 -21.33 7.79 -60.71
C CYS A 133 -20.87 7.59 -59.25
N ALA A 134 -20.29 6.43 -58.95
CA ALA A 134 -19.78 6.05 -57.63
C ALA A 134 -18.90 7.11 -56.95
N PRO A 135 -17.81 7.64 -57.57
CA PRO A 135 -16.92 8.58 -56.88
C PRO A 135 -17.61 9.92 -56.57
N ALA A 136 -18.51 10.39 -57.45
CA ALA A 136 -19.29 11.60 -57.23
C ALA A 136 -20.31 11.41 -56.09
N PHE A 137 -20.89 10.21 -55.97
CA PHE A 137 -21.79 9.87 -54.88
C PHE A 137 -21.06 9.78 -53.53
N GLU A 138 -19.87 9.18 -53.47
CA GLU A 138 -19.09 9.11 -52.22
C GLU A 138 -18.64 10.50 -51.74
N ALA A 139 -18.18 11.38 -52.64
CA ALA A 139 -17.85 12.76 -52.31
C ALA A 139 -19.07 13.55 -51.80
N GLY A 140 -20.24 13.30 -52.39
CA GLY A 140 -21.51 13.87 -51.93
C GLY A 140 -21.96 13.33 -50.56
N LEU A 141 -21.74 12.04 -50.27
CA LEU A 141 -21.99 11.46 -48.95
C LEU A 141 -21.10 12.10 -47.88
N LEU A 142 -19.81 12.32 -48.17
CA LEU A 142 -18.90 13.00 -47.26
C LEU A 142 -19.39 14.41 -46.96
N ARG A 143 -19.81 15.16 -47.98
CA ARG A 143 -20.37 16.50 -47.80
C ARG A 143 -21.62 16.49 -46.92
N LEU A 144 -22.52 15.53 -47.13
CA LEU A 144 -23.73 15.37 -46.31
C LEU A 144 -23.43 15.02 -44.85
N CYS A 145 -22.35 14.27 -44.56
CA CYS A 145 -21.92 14.01 -43.18
C CYS A 145 -21.62 15.29 -42.39
N PHE A 146 -21.11 16.33 -43.06
CA PHE A 146 -20.77 17.60 -42.44
C PHE A 146 -21.93 18.62 -42.49
N GLU A 147 -22.76 18.58 -43.53
CA GLU A 147 -23.97 19.42 -43.63
C GLU A 147 -25.11 18.95 -42.71
N GLN A 148 -25.24 17.64 -42.46
CA GLN A 148 -26.31 17.04 -41.64
C GLN A 148 -25.73 16.11 -40.55
N PRO A 149 -25.40 16.64 -39.35
CA PRO A 149 -24.74 15.86 -38.30
C PRO A 149 -25.58 14.67 -37.79
N GLY A 150 -26.92 14.72 -37.90
CA GLY A 150 -27.80 13.62 -37.49
C GLY A 150 -27.68 12.35 -38.35
N LEU A 151 -27.22 12.47 -39.60
CA LEU A 151 -26.98 11.33 -40.49
C LEU A 151 -25.52 10.88 -40.51
N ARG A 152 -24.60 11.68 -39.97
CA ARG A 152 -23.15 11.44 -39.99
C ARG A 152 -22.79 10.03 -39.50
N THR A 153 -23.26 9.64 -38.32
CA THR A 153 -22.95 8.33 -37.72
C THR A 153 -23.51 7.16 -38.53
N ALA A 154 -24.72 7.31 -39.07
CA ALA A 154 -25.35 6.28 -39.89
C ALA A 154 -24.62 6.09 -41.23
N ILE A 155 -24.26 7.19 -41.90
CA ILE A 155 -23.52 7.16 -43.16
C ILE A 155 -22.12 6.61 -42.93
N THR A 156 -21.39 7.12 -41.94
CA THR A 156 -20.01 6.68 -41.63
C THR A 156 -19.95 5.22 -41.24
N THR A 157 -20.84 4.73 -40.37
CA THR A 157 -20.88 3.30 -39.99
C THR A 157 -21.07 2.40 -41.20
N TRP A 158 -21.97 2.79 -42.11
CA TRP A 158 -22.21 2.04 -43.34
C TRP A 158 -21.04 2.13 -44.32
N ALA A 159 -20.48 3.33 -44.51
CA ALA A 159 -19.39 3.57 -45.45
C ALA A 159 -18.09 2.90 -45.02
N VAL A 160 -17.84 2.78 -43.72
CA VAL A 160 -16.72 2.00 -43.18
C VAL A 160 -16.86 0.50 -43.49
N GLN A 161 -18.09 -0.03 -43.46
CA GLN A 161 -18.35 -1.45 -43.71
C GLN A 161 -18.32 -1.81 -45.20
N HIS A 162 -18.78 -0.91 -46.07
CA HIS A 162 -19.00 -1.20 -47.49
C HIS A 162 -18.08 -0.44 -48.46
N LEU A 163 -17.63 0.76 -48.10
CA LEU A 163 -16.84 1.66 -48.96
C LEU A 163 -15.38 1.82 -48.49
N GLN A 164 -14.94 1.03 -47.49
CA GLN A 164 -13.58 1.07 -46.94
C GLN A 164 -13.12 2.48 -46.49
N TRP A 165 -14.06 3.34 -46.09
CA TRP A 165 -13.73 4.65 -45.52
C TRP A 165 -12.79 4.52 -44.31
N LEU A 166 -11.90 5.51 -44.12
CA LEU A 166 -10.90 5.55 -43.04
C LEU A 166 -9.85 4.43 -43.13
N THR A 167 -9.71 3.79 -44.29
CA THR A 167 -8.61 2.88 -44.59
C THR A 167 -7.65 3.50 -45.62
N PRO A 168 -6.42 2.99 -45.76
CA PRO A 168 -5.48 3.46 -46.80
C PRO A 168 -5.97 3.30 -48.24
N TRP A 169 -7.05 2.54 -48.46
CA TRP A 169 -7.61 2.20 -49.77
C TRP A 169 -8.86 3.02 -50.13
N GLN A 170 -9.17 4.07 -49.34
CA GLN A 170 -10.33 4.92 -49.58
C GLN A 170 -10.26 5.63 -50.93
N GLN A 171 -11.39 5.72 -51.63
CA GLN A 171 -11.48 6.43 -52.92
C GLN A 171 -11.78 7.92 -52.76
N VAL A 172 -12.42 8.32 -51.64
CA VAL A 172 -12.69 9.72 -51.32
C VAL A 172 -11.44 10.41 -50.78
N HIS A 173 -11.11 11.57 -51.32
CA HIS A 173 -10.12 12.46 -50.74
C HIS A 173 -10.73 13.20 -49.54
N MET A 174 -10.27 12.88 -48.33
CA MET A 174 -10.64 13.57 -47.10
C MET A 174 -9.51 14.49 -46.64
N THR A 175 -9.86 15.64 -46.07
CA THR A 175 -8.88 16.46 -45.33
C THR A 175 -8.55 15.79 -43.99
N PRO A 176 -7.36 16.04 -43.39
CA PRO A 176 -6.98 15.43 -42.11
C PRO A 176 -8.01 15.70 -40.99
N TRP A 177 -8.61 16.89 -40.99
CA TRP A 177 -9.64 17.25 -40.03
C TRP A 177 -10.96 16.49 -40.24
N GLU A 178 -11.38 16.27 -41.49
CA GLU A 178 -12.58 15.48 -41.78
C GLU A 178 -12.39 14.04 -41.33
N GLU A 179 -11.23 13.45 -41.61
CA GLU A 179 -10.89 12.09 -41.16
C GLU A 179 -10.93 11.98 -39.62
N GLU A 180 -10.31 12.93 -38.91
CA GLU A 180 -10.30 12.97 -37.45
C GLU A 180 -11.72 13.16 -36.87
N ALA A 181 -12.54 14.03 -37.47
CA ALA A 181 -13.90 14.28 -37.03
C ALA A 181 -14.82 13.06 -37.21
N LEU A 182 -14.66 12.30 -38.30
CA LEU A 182 -15.42 11.07 -38.51
C LEU A 182 -14.93 9.94 -37.59
N THR A 183 -13.61 9.81 -37.43
CA THR A 183 -13.00 8.80 -36.57
C THR A 183 -13.38 8.98 -35.11
N SER A 184 -13.18 10.19 -34.56
CA SER A 184 -13.53 10.51 -33.17
C SER A 184 -15.03 10.33 -32.91
N GLY A 185 -15.89 10.68 -33.87
CA GLY A 185 -17.34 10.45 -33.79
C GLY A 185 -17.71 8.97 -33.68
N LEU A 186 -17.11 8.10 -34.51
CA LEU A 186 -17.34 6.65 -34.46
C LEU A 186 -16.81 6.03 -33.18
N LEU A 187 -15.58 6.37 -32.76
CA LEU A 187 -14.98 5.88 -31.53
C LEU A 187 -15.80 6.27 -30.30
N GLN A 188 -16.29 7.51 -30.25
CA GLN A 188 -17.15 7.99 -29.17
C GLN A 188 -18.48 7.22 -29.11
N GLN A 189 -19.09 6.93 -30.27
CA GLN A 189 -20.31 6.13 -30.33
C GLN A 189 -20.07 4.71 -29.81
N TYR A 190 -18.97 4.05 -30.24
CA TYR A 190 -18.63 2.71 -29.76
C TYR A 190 -18.35 2.70 -28.26
N ARG A 191 -17.63 3.70 -27.75
CA ARG A 191 -17.41 3.89 -26.30
C ARG A 191 -18.73 3.98 -25.54
N GLN A 192 -19.69 4.79 -26.01
CA GLN A 192 -20.99 4.96 -25.37
C GLN A 192 -21.77 3.64 -25.30
N THR A 193 -21.86 2.91 -26.41
CA THR A 193 -22.54 1.60 -26.44
C THR A 193 -21.88 0.61 -25.49
N LEU A 194 -20.55 0.53 -25.48
CA LEU A 194 -19.84 -0.35 -24.55
C LEU A 194 -20.02 0.07 -23.08
N GLN A 195 -20.09 1.37 -22.80
CA GLN A 195 -20.31 1.89 -21.45
C GLN A 195 -21.71 1.49 -20.94
N GLU A 196 -22.75 1.65 -21.77
CA GLU A 196 -24.12 1.24 -21.44
C GLU A 196 -24.21 -0.26 -21.14
N LEU A 197 -23.51 -1.10 -21.92
CA LEU A 197 -23.45 -2.55 -21.71
C LEU A 197 -22.76 -2.93 -20.39
N LEU A 198 -21.70 -2.21 -19.99
CA LEU A 198 -21.05 -2.42 -18.69
C LEU A 198 -21.93 -1.95 -17.53
N GLU A 199 -22.58 -0.80 -17.65
CA GLU A 199 -23.49 -0.26 -16.62
C GLU A 199 -24.71 -1.18 -16.41
N THR A 200 -25.21 -1.80 -17.47
CA THR A 200 -26.28 -2.81 -17.43
C THR A 200 -25.80 -4.22 -17.06
N ARG A 201 -24.49 -4.40 -16.82
CA ARG A 201 -23.82 -5.68 -16.49
C ARG A 201 -23.99 -6.79 -17.55
N GLN A 202 -24.12 -6.41 -18.81
CA GLN A 202 -24.23 -7.33 -19.96
C GLN A 202 -22.85 -7.66 -20.53
N GLU A 203 -22.00 -8.29 -19.71
CA GLU A 203 -20.64 -8.68 -20.07
C GLU A 203 -20.51 -9.51 -21.37
N PRO A 204 -21.37 -10.49 -21.69
CA PRO A 204 -21.22 -11.25 -22.94
C PRO A 204 -21.50 -10.39 -24.18
N GLU A 205 -22.48 -9.49 -24.12
CA GLU A 205 -22.80 -8.58 -25.23
C GLU A 205 -21.71 -7.52 -25.40
N PHE A 206 -21.13 -7.06 -24.30
CA PHE A 206 -19.95 -6.19 -24.31
C PHE A 206 -18.78 -6.86 -25.05
N LEU A 207 -18.43 -8.10 -24.70
CA LEU A 207 -17.32 -8.82 -25.35
C LEU A 207 -17.58 -9.06 -26.84
N HIS A 208 -18.81 -9.43 -27.22
CA HIS A 208 -19.19 -9.63 -28.61
C HIS A 208 -19.09 -8.33 -29.43
N SER A 209 -19.55 -7.21 -28.85
CA SER A 209 -19.48 -5.89 -29.48
C SER A 209 -18.03 -5.43 -29.63
N LEU A 210 -17.21 -5.59 -28.58
CA LEU A 210 -15.78 -5.27 -28.60
C LEU A 210 -15.03 -6.06 -29.68
N GLU A 211 -15.29 -7.36 -29.79
CA GLU A 211 -14.72 -8.23 -30.83
C GLU A 211 -15.14 -7.77 -32.24
N THR A 212 -16.43 -7.46 -32.40
CA THR A 212 -16.98 -6.99 -33.69
C THR A 212 -16.35 -5.68 -34.13
N TYR A 213 -16.18 -4.71 -33.21
CA TYR A 213 -15.53 -3.43 -33.52
C TYR A 213 -14.04 -3.60 -33.83
N SER A 214 -13.34 -4.44 -33.08
CA SER A 214 -11.89 -4.65 -33.26
C SER A 214 -11.55 -5.37 -34.57
N LYS A 215 -12.50 -6.15 -35.14
CA LYS A 215 -12.33 -6.83 -36.44
C LYS A 215 -12.57 -5.93 -37.66
N GLN A 216 -13.05 -4.70 -37.48
CA GLN A 216 -13.34 -3.83 -38.63
C GLN A 216 -12.06 -3.41 -39.37
N PRO A 217 -12.08 -3.27 -40.71
CA PRO A 217 -10.87 -3.01 -41.51
C PRO A 217 -10.11 -1.73 -41.13
N TRP A 218 -10.84 -0.65 -40.85
CA TRP A 218 -10.24 0.64 -40.47
C TRP A 218 -9.60 0.63 -39.06
N MET A 219 -10.09 -0.24 -38.16
CA MET A 219 -9.50 -0.47 -36.83
C MET A 219 -8.23 -1.32 -36.86
N GLN A 220 -7.91 -1.94 -38.00
CA GLN A 220 -6.65 -2.67 -38.18
C GLN A 220 -5.46 -1.75 -38.43
N VAL A 221 -5.70 -0.47 -38.77
CA VAL A 221 -4.65 0.55 -38.85
C VAL A 221 -4.01 0.73 -37.47
N PHE A 222 -2.68 0.72 -37.42
CA PHE A 222 -1.92 0.71 -36.16
C PHE A 222 -2.31 1.84 -35.21
N ASP A 223 -2.32 3.09 -35.69
CA ASP A 223 -2.65 4.26 -34.86
C ASP A 223 -4.07 4.19 -34.31
N ARG A 224 -5.03 3.72 -35.12
CA ARG A 224 -6.45 3.57 -34.73
C ARG A 224 -6.63 2.45 -33.71
N ARG A 225 -5.89 1.35 -33.87
CA ARG A 225 -5.88 0.27 -32.89
C ARG A 225 -5.34 0.75 -31.54
N GLN A 226 -4.28 1.55 -31.52
CA GLN A 226 -3.74 2.10 -30.27
C GLN A 226 -4.72 3.07 -29.59
N GLU A 227 -5.34 3.97 -30.37
CA GLU A 227 -6.37 4.89 -29.88
C GLU A 227 -7.55 4.12 -29.27
N TRP A 228 -8.02 3.07 -29.95
CA TRP A 228 -9.09 2.22 -29.47
C TRP A 228 -8.76 1.49 -28.16
N GLN A 229 -7.57 0.88 -28.09
CA GLN A 229 -7.11 0.20 -26.87
C GLN A 229 -7.06 1.15 -25.67
N ARG A 230 -6.63 2.40 -25.88
CA ARG A 230 -6.65 3.44 -24.84
C ARG A 230 -8.06 3.79 -24.39
N ILE A 231 -9.01 3.92 -25.31
CA ILE A 231 -10.42 4.19 -24.99
C ILE A 231 -11.03 3.06 -24.17
N VAL A 232 -10.80 1.81 -24.57
CA VAL A 232 -11.31 0.62 -23.85
C VAL A 232 -10.71 0.55 -22.44
N MET A 233 -9.42 0.83 -22.28
CA MET A 233 -8.80 0.90 -20.97
C MET A 233 -9.39 1.99 -20.06
N GLN A 234 -9.57 3.20 -20.59
CA GLN A 234 -10.18 4.29 -19.82
C GLN A 234 -11.60 3.91 -19.39
N LEU A 235 -12.36 3.27 -20.28
CA LEU A 235 -13.70 2.78 -19.98
C LEU A 235 -13.70 1.71 -18.88
N LEU A 236 -12.74 0.78 -18.86
CA LEU A 236 -12.58 -0.19 -17.77
C LEU A 236 -12.14 0.47 -16.45
N TYR A 237 -11.34 1.52 -16.52
CA TYR A 237 -10.92 2.28 -15.33
C TYR A 237 -12.09 3.04 -14.69
N ASP A 238 -12.94 3.66 -15.52
CA ASP A 238 -14.06 4.48 -15.06
C ASP A 238 -15.25 3.66 -14.53
N THR A 239 -15.33 2.37 -14.90
CA THR A 239 -16.51 1.52 -14.62
C THR A 239 -16.23 0.37 -13.63
N GLN A 240 -17.30 -0.29 -13.17
CA GLN A 240 -17.20 -1.50 -12.37
C GLN A 240 -17.51 -2.73 -13.23
N TRP A 241 -16.67 -3.76 -13.16
CA TRP A 241 -16.73 -4.98 -13.95
C TRP A 241 -16.35 -6.19 -13.09
N SER A 242 -16.62 -7.41 -13.57
CA SER A 242 -16.25 -8.64 -12.84
C SER A 242 -14.82 -9.11 -13.15
N LEU A 243 -14.16 -9.73 -12.18
CA LEU A 243 -12.83 -10.34 -12.30
C LEU A 243 -12.55 -11.05 -13.66
N PRO A 244 -13.40 -11.98 -14.15
CA PRO A 244 -13.11 -12.70 -15.39
C PRO A 244 -13.25 -11.84 -16.67
N LEU A 245 -13.86 -10.66 -16.59
CA LEU A 245 -14.04 -9.79 -17.75
C LEU A 245 -12.69 -9.28 -18.26
N LEU A 246 -11.81 -8.81 -17.36
CA LEU A 246 -10.51 -8.27 -17.76
C LEU A 246 -9.67 -9.33 -18.49
N ASP A 247 -9.61 -10.56 -17.97
CA ASP A 247 -8.88 -11.66 -18.60
C ASP A 247 -9.37 -11.94 -20.02
N ARG A 248 -10.69 -11.91 -20.23
CA ARG A 248 -11.29 -12.09 -21.57
C ARG A 248 -10.97 -10.93 -22.50
N VAL A 249 -11.01 -9.70 -22.00
CA VAL A 249 -10.60 -8.50 -22.77
C VAL A 249 -9.13 -8.59 -23.17
N CYS A 250 -8.26 -9.02 -22.24
CA CYS A 250 -6.83 -9.21 -22.52
C CYS A 250 -6.62 -10.25 -23.63
N GLN A 251 -7.33 -11.38 -23.59
CA GLN A 251 -7.29 -12.40 -24.64
C GLN A 251 -7.77 -11.86 -26.00
N LEU A 252 -8.83 -11.05 -26.03
CA LEU A 252 -9.36 -10.47 -27.27
C LEU A 252 -8.44 -9.43 -27.90
N LEU A 253 -7.84 -8.57 -27.08
CA LEU A 253 -6.97 -7.48 -27.55
C LEU A 253 -5.49 -7.87 -27.65
N GLY A 254 -5.15 -9.09 -27.22
CA GLY A 254 -3.78 -9.60 -27.21
C GLY A 254 -2.89 -8.90 -26.17
N TRP A 255 -3.46 -8.46 -25.05
CA TRP A 255 -2.70 -7.88 -23.95
C TRP A 255 -2.08 -9.00 -23.11
N ASP A 256 -0.76 -8.98 -22.98
CA ASP A 256 -0.01 -9.93 -22.17
C ASP A 256 1.20 -9.24 -21.54
N ASP A 257 1.18 -9.18 -20.20
CA ASP A 257 2.24 -8.60 -19.40
C ASP A 257 3.54 -9.44 -19.49
N ALA A 258 3.43 -10.77 -19.67
CA ALA A 258 4.57 -11.66 -19.80
C ALA A 258 5.33 -11.45 -21.12
N CYS A 259 4.61 -11.08 -22.18
CA CYS A 259 5.20 -10.75 -23.48
C CYS A 259 5.59 -9.27 -23.61
N GLY A 260 5.35 -8.45 -22.57
CA GLY A 260 5.57 -6.99 -22.61
C GLY A 260 4.61 -6.24 -23.54
N VAL A 261 3.51 -6.88 -23.94
CA VAL A 261 2.47 -6.30 -24.79
C VAL A 261 1.35 -5.80 -23.88
N HIS A 262 1.61 -4.68 -23.20
CA HIS A 262 0.61 -4.00 -22.39
C HIS A 262 0.11 -2.71 -23.06
N PRO A 263 -1.15 -2.34 -22.84
CA PRO A 263 -1.69 -1.11 -23.40
C PRO A 263 -1.15 0.14 -22.67
N GLU A 264 -0.94 1.24 -23.40
CA GLU A 264 -0.52 2.54 -22.85
C GLU A 264 -1.73 3.45 -22.57
N PRO A 265 -1.80 4.19 -21.43
CA PRO A 265 -0.75 4.41 -20.44
C PRO A 265 -0.61 3.30 -19.39
N ALA A 266 0.64 2.99 -19.02
CA ALA A 266 0.96 1.94 -18.06
C ALA A 266 0.29 2.13 -16.69
N TRP A 267 0.13 3.36 -16.19
CA TRP A 267 -0.46 3.58 -14.87
C TRP A 267 -1.92 3.10 -14.76
N ILE A 268 -2.71 3.23 -15.85
CA ILE A 268 -4.09 2.72 -15.90
C ILE A 268 -4.05 1.20 -15.82
N TRP A 269 -3.21 0.58 -16.64
CA TRP A 269 -3.01 -0.86 -16.65
C TRP A 269 -2.63 -1.42 -15.27
N HIS A 270 -1.62 -0.84 -14.61
CA HIS A 270 -1.22 -1.24 -13.26
C HIS A 270 -2.36 -1.08 -12.24
N SER A 271 -3.17 -0.02 -12.34
CA SER A 271 -4.32 0.17 -11.44
C SER A 271 -5.41 -0.87 -11.65
N LEU A 272 -5.67 -1.29 -12.89
CA LEU A 272 -6.63 -2.35 -13.22
C LEU A 272 -6.15 -3.70 -12.69
N ILE A 273 -4.87 -4.04 -12.89
CA ILE A 273 -4.27 -5.26 -12.33
C ILE A 273 -4.34 -5.23 -10.80
N GLN A 274 -3.95 -4.12 -10.17
CA GLN A 274 -3.97 -4.00 -8.71
C GLN A 274 -5.39 -4.20 -8.16
N ARG A 275 -6.42 -3.68 -8.85
CA ARG A 275 -7.82 -3.90 -8.50
C ARG A 275 -8.22 -5.37 -8.65
N CYS A 276 -7.82 -6.04 -9.74
CA CYS A 276 -8.00 -7.48 -9.91
C CYS A 276 -7.36 -8.28 -8.78
N GLU A 277 -6.09 -8.02 -8.45
CA GLU A 277 -5.40 -8.68 -7.36
C GLU A 277 -6.11 -8.47 -6.01
N GLN A 278 -6.56 -7.24 -5.74
CA GLN A 278 -7.31 -6.90 -4.53
C GLN A 278 -8.62 -7.70 -4.42
N GLU A 279 -9.41 -7.72 -5.49
CA GLU A 279 -10.71 -8.41 -5.52
C GLU A 279 -10.51 -9.94 -5.45
N ALA A 280 -9.53 -10.49 -6.17
CA ALA A 280 -9.19 -11.91 -6.12
C ALA A 280 -8.71 -12.33 -4.73
N PHE A 281 -7.82 -11.54 -4.10
CA PHE A 281 -7.37 -11.77 -2.73
C PHE A 281 -8.55 -11.75 -1.75
N PHE A 282 -9.44 -10.76 -1.87
CA PHE A 282 -10.60 -10.65 -1.00
C PHE A 282 -11.58 -11.82 -1.18
N HIS A 283 -11.82 -12.28 -2.41
CA HIS A 283 -12.67 -13.45 -2.67
C HIS A 283 -12.05 -14.74 -2.10
N ALA A 284 -10.73 -14.93 -2.25
CA ALA A 284 -10.03 -16.05 -1.63
C ALA A 284 -10.10 -16.00 -0.10
N LEU A 285 -9.98 -14.80 0.47
CA LEU A 285 -10.08 -14.57 1.90
C LEU A 285 -11.50 -14.82 2.43
N GLN A 286 -12.53 -14.44 1.69
CA GLN A 286 -13.93 -14.78 2.00
C GLN A 286 -14.18 -16.28 1.94
N ALA A 287 -13.66 -16.97 0.93
CA ALA A 287 -13.77 -18.43 0.82
C ALA A 287 -13.14 -19.12 2.03
N LYS A 288 -11.95 -18.66 2.47
CA LYS A 288 -11.32 -19.12 3.72
C LYS A 288 -12.20 -18.81 4.94
N ALA A 289 -12.76 -17.61 5.05
CA ALA A 289 -13.61 -17.23 6.20
C ALA A 289 -14.94 -18.02 6.28
N GLN A 290 -15.43 -18.56 5.16
CA GLN A 290 -16.63 -19.40 5.09
C GLN A 290 -16.36 -20.89 5.33
N ASP A 291 -15.11 -21.33 5.24
CA ASP A 291 -14.73 -22.71 5.49
C ASP A 291 -14.67 -22.98 7.01
N HIS A 292 -15.69 -23.65 7.53
CA HIS A 292 -15.79 -24.02 8.95
C HIS A 292 -15.21 -25.42 9.24
N LYS A 293 -14.81 -26.18 8.21
CA LYS A 293 -14.36 -27.57 8.38
C LYS A 293 -12.86 -27.64 8.64
N THR A 294 -12.11 -26.69 8.09
CA THR A 294 -10.65 -26.72 8.09
C THR A 294 -10.08 -25.91 9.27
N TRP A 295 -9.23 -26.54 10.07
CA TRP A 295 -8.57 -25.94 11.23
C TRP A 295 -7.18 -25.37 10.88
N ALA A 296 -7.04 -24.82 9.67
CA ALA A 296 -5.78 -24.24 9.24
C ALA A 296 -5.59 -22.84 9.87
N PRO A 297 -4.35 -22.45 10.25
CA PRO A 297 -4.07 -21.14 10.83
C PRO A 297 -4.61 -19.96 10.02
N GLU A 298 -4.43 -20.00 8.70
CA GLU A 298 -4.90 -18.96 7.78
C GLU A 298 -6.43 -18.86 7.70
N VAL A 299 -7.12 -19.99 7.80
CA VAL A 299 -8.59 -20.09 7.74
C VAL A 299 -9.17 -19.47 9.01
N GLN A 300 -8.62 -19.80 10.18
CA GLN A 300 -9.07 -19.22 11.44
C GLN A 300 -8.73 -17.72 11.57
N ALA A 301 -7.58 -17.29 11.05
CA ALA A 301 -7.24 -15.87 10.96
C ALA A 301 -8.25 -15.11 10.08
N ALA A 302 -8.62 -15.68 8.93
CA ALA A 302 -9.65 -15.10 8.05
C ALA A 302 -11.02 -15.03 8.73
N GLN A 303 -11.46 -16.12 9.38
CA GLN A 303 -12.71 -16.16 10.14
C GLN A 303 -12.75 -15.08 11.24
N LEU A 304 -11.65 -14.89 11.97
CA LEU A 304 -11.57 -13.92 13.06
C LEU A 304 -11.71 -12.47 12.55
N LEU A 305 -11.14 -12.15 11.39
CA LEU A 305 -11.10 -10.80 10.84
C LEU A 305 -12.34 -10.43 9.99
N LEU A 306 -12.89 -11.38 9.22
CA LEU A 306 -13.97 -11.10 8.27
C LEU A 306 -15.37 -11.31 8.84
N ASN A 307 -15.56 -12.30 9.72
CA ASN A 307 -16.90 -12.61 10.23
C ASN A 307 -17.26 -11.67 11.39
N PRO A 308 -18.50 -11.14 11.44
CA PRO A 308 -18.97 -10.34 12.57
C PRO A 308 -19.26 -11.24 13.77
N LEU A 309 -18.19 -11.65 14.47
CA LEU A 309 -18.26 -12.54 15.63
C LEU A 309 -18.57 -11.76 16.90
N SER A 310 -19.43 -12.32 17.75
CA SER A 310 -19.62 -11.79 19.11
C SER A 310 -18.36 -11.98 19.96
N ARG A 311 -18.17 -11.16 21.01
CA ARG A 311 -17.00 -11.24 21.92
C ARG A 311 -16.76 -12.66 22.46
N ARG A 312 -17.81 -13.43 22.75
CA ARG A 312 -17.72 -14.82 23.23
C ARG A 312 -17.26 -15.80 22.14
N GLN A 313 -17.75 -15.63 20.92
CA GLN A 313 -17.32 -16.47 19.79
C GLN A 313 -15.86 -16.20 19.41
N GLN A 314 -15.44 -14.93 19.40
CA GLN A 314 -14.03 -14.57 19.22
C GLN A 314 -13.14 -15.26 20.26
N GLN A 315 -13.56 -15.26 21.52
CA GLN A 315 -12.81 -15.93 22.59
C GLN A 315 -12.72 -17.43 22.37
N ASN A 316 -13.84 -18.11 22.10
CA ASN A 316 -13.83 -19.56 21.87
C ASN A 316 -12.91 -19.94 20.71
N LEU A 317 -12.89 -19.16 19.64
CA LEU A 317 -12.02 -19.39 18.49
C LEU A 317 -10.54 -19.17 18.87
N ILE A 318 -10.25 -18.15 19.68
CA ILE A 318 -8.89 -17.80 20.10
C ILE A 318 -8.32 -18.76 21.16
N LEU A 319 -9.15 -19.42 21.98
CA LEU A 319 -8.68 -20.33 23.03
C LEU A 319 -7.81 -21.46 22.47
N ASP A 320 -8.10 -21.91 21.24
CA ASP A 320 -7.38 -22.98 20.57
C ASP A 320 -6.17 -22.48 19.75
N PHE A 321 -5.88 -21.17 19.76
CA PHE A 321 -4.80 -20.59 18.94
C PHE A 321 -3.42 -20.93 19.47
N GLY A 322 -2.70 -21.76 18.70
CA GLY A 322 -1.25 -21.92 18.80
C GLY A 322 -0.47 -20.74 18.21
N VAL A 323 0.87 -20.82 18.26
CA VAL A 323 1.79 -19.79 17.74
C VAL A 323 1.53 -19.49 16.25
N ASP A 324 1.31 -20.53 15.44
CA ASP A 324 1.12 -20.40 13.99
C ASP A 324 -0.15 -19.62 13.62
N HIS A 325 -1.20 -19.73 14.44
CA HIS A 325 -2.45 -18.99 14.26
C HIS A 325 -2.23 -17.48 14.46
N TRP A 326 -1.42 -17.12 15.45
CA TRP A 326 -1.07 -15.72 15.71
C TRP A 326 -0.18 -15.14 14.61
N VAL A 327 0.75 -15.94 14.07
CA VAL A 327 1.56 -15.53 12.91
C VAL A 327 0.66 -15.30 11.70
N ALA A 328 -0.26 -16.21 11.41
CA ALA A 328 -1.22 -16.05 10.32
C ALA A 328 -2.10 -14.79 10.49
N CYS A 329 -2.59 -14.50 11.70
CA CYS A 329 -3.31 -13.25 11.98
C CYS A 329 -2.45 -12.01 11.74
N GLN A 330 -1.17 -12.06 12.10
CA GLN A 330 -0.23 -10.96 11.92
C GLN A 330 0.10 -10.72 10.45
N ASP A 331 0.41 -11.77 9.70
CA ASP A 331 0.74 -11.70 8.28
C ASP A 331 -0.45 -11.16 7.47
N LEU A 332 -1.65 -11.65 7.79
CA LEU A 332 -2.89 -11.20 7.17
C LEU A 332 -3.18 -9.74 7.51
N ALA A 333 -3.02 -9.33 8.77
CA ALA A 333 -3.22 -7.95 9.19
C ALA A 333 -2.22 -6.99 8.54
N GLN A 334 -0.94 -7.38 8.44
CA GLN A 334 0.09 -6.60 7.74
C GLN A 334 -0.19 -6.49 6.24
N THR A 335 -0.61 -7.59 5.61
CA THR A 335 -0.98 -7.61 4.19
C THR A 335 -2.13 -6.66 3.91
N LEU A 336 -3.17 -6.65 4.77
CA LEU A 336 -4.29 -5.71 4.65
C LEU A 336 -3.87 -4.26 4.90
N SER A 337 -3.04 -3.99 5.92
CA SER A 337 -2.60 -2.62 6.23
C SER A 337 -1.61 -2.04 5.22
N GLY A 338 -0.73 -2.87 4.66
CA GLY A 338 0.34 -2.45 3.78
C GLY A 338 -0.04 -2.52 2.31
N ARG A 339 -0.44 -3.71 1.83
CA ARG A 339 -0.67 -3.96 0.40
C ARG A 339 -2.07 -3.55 -0.04
N TYR A 340 -3.08 -3.73 0.80
CA TYR A 340 -4.50 -3.56 0.42
C TYR A 340 -5.32 -2.71 1.40
N PRO A 341 -4.93 -1.44 1.65
CA PRO A 341 -5.58 -0.59 2.66
C PRO A 341 -7.07 -0.33 2.36
N GLN A 342 -7.47 -0.30 1.09
CA GLN A 342 -8.86 -0.08 0.67
C GLN A 342 -9.82 -1.20 1.12
N LEU A 343 -9.30 -2.43 1.34
CA LEU A 343 -10.12 -3.55 1.82
C LEU A 343 -10.53 -3.40 3.28
N ILE A 344 -9.83 -2.57 4.06
CA ILE A 344 -10.11 -2.37 5.49
C ILE A 344 -11.50 -1.76 5.70
N GLU A 345 -11.95 -0.89 4.80
CA GLU A 345 -13.29 -0.28 4.85
C GLU A 345 -14.43 -1.31 4.72
N ARG A 346 -14.16 -2.46 4.09
CA ARG A 346 -15.14 -3.55 3.92
C ARG A 346 -15.19 -4.50 5.11
N LEU A 347 -14.24 -4.42 6.04
CA LEU A 347 -14.18 -5.29 7.22
C LEU A 347 -15.18 -4.83 8.29
N PRO A 348 -15.72 -5.76 9.10
CA PRO A 348 -16.60 -5.40 10.21
C PRO A 348 -15.91 -4.56 11.29
N CYS A 349 -14.58 -4.64 11.39
CA CYS A 349 -13.76 -3.87 12.31
C CYS A 349 -12.65 -3.17 11.53
N SER A 350 -12.54 -1.84 11.70
CA SER A 350 -11.50 -1.04 11.06
C SER A 350 -10.09 -1.28 11.65
N ASP A 351 -10.03 -1.64 12.93
CA ASP A 351 -8.77 -2.04 13.57
C ASP A 351 -8.47 -3.51 13.25
N VAL A 352 -7.60 -3.75 12.27
CA VAL A 352 -7.17 -5.10 11.85
C VAL A 352 -6.31 -5.79 12.92
N PHE A 353 -5.76 -5.04 13.87
CA PHE A 353 -4.90 -5.55 14.95
C PHE A 353 -5.65 -5.76 16.27
N PHE A 354 -6.98 -5.69 16.27
CA PHE A 354 -7.80 -5.80 17.48
C PHE A 354 -7.53 -7.08 18.28
N TRP A 355 -7.09 -8.16 17.62
CA TRP A 355 -6.82 -9.46 18.22
C TRP A 355 -5.60 -9.46 19.14
N ARG A 356 -4.69 -8.47 19.04
CA ARG A 356 -3.50 -8.33 19.89
C ARG A 356 -3.80 -8.20 21.39
N LYS A 357 -5.02 -7.79 21.74
CA LYS A 357 -5.48 -7.74 23.14
C LYS A 357 -5.70 -9.13 23.75
N PHE A 358 -5.95 -10.14 22.92
CA PHE A 358 -6.22 -11.51 23.37
C PHE A 358 -4.95 -12.38 23.44
N MET A 359 -3.84 -11.90 22.86
CA MET A 359 -2.61 -12.66 22.76
C MET A 359 -2.02 -13.01 24.15
N PRO A 360 -1.57 -14.26 24.39
CA PRO A 360 -0.84 -14.60 25.59
C PRO A 360 0.53 -13.91 25.60
N ARG A 361 0.75 -13.04 26.60
CA ARG A 361 2.01 -12.36 26.90
C ARG A 361 2.66 -12.98 28.14
N PRO A 362 3.54 -13.99 28.01
CA PRO A 362 4.34 -14.44 29.13
C PRO A 362 5.34 -13.34 29.57
N PRO A 363 5.70 -13.27 30.86
CA PRO A 363 6.67 -12.29 31.33
C PRO A 363 8.04 -12.56 30.71
N ALA A 364 8.69 -11.50 30.21
CA ALA A 364 10.04 -11.58 29.65
C ALA A 364 11.05 -12.18 30.66
N ALA A 365 12.08 -12.87 30.17
CA ALA A 365 13.11 -13.47 31.01
C ALA A 365 13.80 -12.44 31.93
N GLN A 366 13.98 -11.20 31.46
CA GLN A 366 14.56 -10.09 32.22
C GLN A 366 13.71 -9.67 33.44
N THR A 367 12.39 -9.88 33.39
CA THR A 367 11.51 -9.58 34.53
C THR A 367 11.86 -10.46 35.74
N TRP A 368 12.23 -11.71 35.51
CA TRP A 368 12.62 -12.64 36.58
C TRP A 368 13.94 -12.25 37.24
N ILE A 369 14.88 -11.63 36.50
CA ILE A 369 16.11 -11.09 37.07
C ILE A 369 15.79 -9.97 38.07
N ARG A 370 14.78 -9.13 37.79
CA ARG A 370 14.35 -8.07 38.71
C ARG A 370 13.64 -8.62 39.94
N VAL A 371 12.73 -9.57 39.75
CA VAL A 371 12.06 -10.24 40.86
C VAL A 371 13.10 -10.87 41.79
N TRP A 372 14.13 -11.51 41.21
CA TRP A 372 15.26 -12.04 41.99
C TRP A 372 16.04 -10.95 42.70
N ALA A 373 16.44 -9.87 42.03
CA ALA A 373 17.19 -8.79 42.65
C ALA A 373 16.40 -8.10 43.79
N ALA A 374 15.10 -7.89 43.60
CA ALA A 374 14.23 -7.27 44.59
C ALA A 374 14.01 -8.19 45.81
N LEU A 375 13.80 -9.48 45.58
CA LEU A 375 13.65 -10.46 46.65
C LEU A 375 14.97 -10.70 47.39
N ALA A 376 16.10 -10.73 46.67
CA ALA A 376 17.44 -10.77 47.24
C ALA A 376 17.64 -9.58 48.17
N LEU A 377 17.42 -8.35 47.68
CA LEU A 377 17.52 -7.13 48.50
C LEU A 377 16.62 -7.20 49.74
N ALA A 378 15.36 -7.64 49.60
CA ALA A 378 14.46 -7.79 50.74
C ALA A 378 14.96 -8.81 51.77
N LEU A 379 15.48 -9.95 51.33
CA LEU A 379 16.04 -10.98 52.21
C LEU A 379 17.35 -10.51 52.87
N THR A 380 18.20 -9.78 52.17
CA THR A 380 19.42 -9.21 52.78
C THR A 380 19.07 -8.25 53.93
N LEU A 381 18.11 -7.34 53.72
CA LEU A 381 17.61 -6.43 54.76
C LEU A 381 16.90 -7.17 55.91
N PHE A 382 16.32 -8.33 55.62
CA PHE A 382 15.72 -9.18 56.63
C PHE A 382 16.78 -9.84 57.52
N PHE A 383 17.81 -10.45 56.91
CA PHE A 383 18.87 -11.20 57.62
C PHE A 383 19.89 -10.30 58.33
N LEU A 384 20.17 -9.10 57.79
CA LEU A 384 21.05 -8.09 58.41
C LEU A 384 20.68 -7.73 59.86
N ASN A 385 19.47 -8.06 60.30
CA ASN A 385 18.96 -7.70 61.62
C ASN A 385 18.71 -8.90 62.55
N GLN A 386 18.89 -10.14 62.10
CA GLN A 386 18.56 -11.34 62.91
C GLN A 386 19.78 -12.01 63.56
N GLU A 387 20.96 -11.87 62.97
CA GLU A 387 22.20 -12.49 63.43
C GLU A 387 23.31 -11.43 63.41
N ASP A 388 24.34 -11.55 64.26
CA ASP A 388 25.55 -10.69 64.33
C ASP A 388 26.44 -10.81 63.06
N HIS A 389 25.83 -11.08 61.91
CA HIS A 389 26.47 -11.23 60.62
C HIS A 389 26.87 -9.86 60.07
N SER A 390 28.12 -9.77 59.62
CA SER A 390 28.61 -8.62 58.85
C SER A 390 27.85 -8.50 57.51
N ALA A 391 27.93 -7.35 56.85
CA ALA A 391 27.11 -7.06 55.67
C ALA A 391 27.32 -8.03 54.48
N MET A 392 28.53 -8.59 54.33
CA MET A 392 28.90 -9.47 53.22
C MET A 392 28.21 -10.85 53.26
N PRO A 393 28.27 -11.63 54.36
CA PRO A 393 27.55 -12.91 54.44
C PRO A 393 26.05 -12.73 54.28
N ALA A 394 25.44 -11.70 54.88
CA ALA A 394 24.01 -11.42 54.71
C ALA A 394 23.63 -11.17 53.24
N LEU A 395 24.50 -10.48 52.48
CA LEU A 395 24.32 -10.25 51.05
C LEU A 395 24.36 -11.54 50.22
N LEU A 396 25.33 -12.41 50.50
CA LEU A 396 25.47 -13.71 49.83
C LEU A 396 24.28 -14.63 50.14
N PHE A 397 23.92 -14.77 51.42
CA PHE A 397 22.78 -15.59 51.84
C PHE A 397 21.46 -15.10 51.24
N GLY A 398 21.19 -13.78 51.28
CA GLY A 398 19.98 -13.22 50.69
C GLY A 398 19.87 -13.48 49.19
N GLY A 399 20.98 -13.33 48.45
CA GLY A 399 21.04 -13.60 47.01
C GLY A 399 20.80 -15.06 46.64
N THR A 400 21.43 -16.01 47.35
CA THR A 400 21.27 -17.45 47.10
C THR A 400 19.89 -17.95 47.49
N ILE A 401 19.38 -17.52 48.65
CA ILE A 401 18.05 -17.94 49.14
C ILE A 401 16.96 -17.41 48.23
N ALA A 402 17.10 -16.21 47.64
CA ALA A 402 16.13 -15.65 46.70
C ALA A 402 15.96 -16.46 45.41
N LEU A 403 16.94 -17.29 45.02
CA LEU A 403 16.93 -18.00 43.74
C LEU A 403 15.86 -19.11 43.68
N ILE A 404 15.64 -19.80 44.81
CA ILE A 404 14.61 -20.84 44.93
C ILE A 404 13.18 -20.29 44.78
N PRO A 405 12.71 -19.32 45.60
CA PRO A 405 11.37 -18.76 45.48
C PRO A 405 11.14 -18.04 44.15
N THR A 406 12.16 -17.44 43.54
CA THR A 406 12.02 -16.85 42.20
C THR A 406 11.85 -17.89 41.10
N ALA A 407 12.58 -19.01 41.17
CA ALA A 407 12.40 -20.14 40.25
C ALA A 407 11.03 -20.80 40.43
N VAL A 408 10.59 -21.01 41.69
CA VAL A 408 9.25 -21.56 42.00
C VAL A 408 8.16 -20.62 41.52
N ALA A 409 8.26 -19.31 41.79
CA ALA A 409 7.31 -18.32 41.29
C ALA A 409 7.26 -18.29 39.77
N ARG A 410 8.40 -18.44 39.09
CA ARG A 410 8.48 -18.55 37.62
C ARG A 410 7.74 -19.78 37.11
N LEU A 411 7.94 -20.92 37.76
CA LEU A 411 7.27 -22.16 37.42
C LEU A 411 5.75 -22.06 37.61
N ILE A 412 5.29 -21.57 38.76
CA ILE A 412 3.86 -21.34 39.06
C ILE A 412 3.27 -20.38 38.03
N MET A 413 3.98 -19.31 37.70
CA MET A 413 3.48 -18.32 36.74
C MET A 413 3.32 -18.92 35.34
N LEU A 414 4.30 -19.72 34.87
CA LEU A 414 4.26 -20.33 33.55
C LEU A 414 3.25 -21.49 33.45
N LEU A 415 3.25 -22.39 34.42
CA LEU A 415 2.43 -23.61 34.37
C LEU A 415 0.98 -23.41 34.81
N LEU A 416 0.74 -22.51 35.77
CA LEU A 416 -0.57 -22.35 36.38
C LEU A 416 -1.21 -21.01 36.01
N TRP A 417 -0.49 -19.91 36.16
CA TRP A 417 -1.09 -18.57 36.01
C TRP A 417 -1.35 -18.16 34.56
N VAL A 418 -0.40 -18.36 33.65
CA VAL A 418 -0.57 -18.01 32.23
C VAL A 418 -1.79 -18.71 31.60
N PRO A 419 -1.96 -20.04 31.72
CA PRO A 419 -3.13 -20.70 31.13
C PRO A 419 -4.44 -20.31 31.82
N THR A 420 -4.48 -20.20 33.15
CA THR A 420 -5.71 -19.82 33.88
C THR A 420 -6.12 -18.37 33.61
N SER A 421 -5.16 -17.44 33.55
CA SER A 421 -5.43 -16.04 33.19
C SER A 421 -5.97 -15.90 31.76
N HIS A 422 -5.55 -16.76 30.83
CA HIS A 422 -6.08 -16.77 29.46
C HIS A 422 -7.54 -17.23 29.42
N GLN A 423 -7.90 -18.27 30.20
CA GLN A 423 -9.30 -18.72 30.32
C GLN A 423 -10.21 -17.64 30.94
N MET A 424 -9.66 -16.81 31.84
CA MET A 424 -10.41 -15.74 32.51
C MET A 424 -10.41 -14.40 31.75
N ILE A 425 -9.91 -14.35 30.51
CA ILE A 425 -9.72 -13.09 29.77
C ILE A 425 -11.02 -12.31 29.56
N ALA A 426 -12.16 -12.98 29.45
CA ALA A 426 -13.47 -12.34 29.31
C ALA A 426 -13.86 -11.51 30.53
N LEU A 427 -13.69 -12.12 31.71
CA LEU A 427 -13.94 -11.48 32.99
C LEU A 427 -12.92 -10.38 33.23
N ASP A 428 -11.67 -10.60 32.86
CA ASP A 428 -10.59 -9.63 33.00
C ASP A 428 -10.82 -8.39 32.14
N LEU A 429 -11.20 -8.55 30.87
CA LEU A 429 -11.56 -7.45 29.98
C LEU A 429 -12.76 -6.66 30.51
N TRP A 430 -13.80 -7.35 31.00
CA TRP A 430 -14.96 -6.69 31.59
C TRP A 430 -14.61 -5.90 32.86
N LEU A 431 -13.81 -6.48 33.76
CA LEU A 431 -13.31 -5.78 34.95
C LEU A 431 -12.44 -4.59 34.57
N SER A 432 -11.58 -4.75 33.57
CA SER A 432 -10.66 -3.70 33.11
C SER A 432 -11.41 -2.54 32.48
N GLU A 433 -12.42 -2.80 31.64
CA GLU A 433 -13.29 -1.75 31.06
C GLU A 433 -14.04 -0.96 32.15
N ARG A 434 -14.37 -1.59 33.29
CA ARG A 434 -15.14 -0.97 34.37
C ARG A 434 -14.28 -0.26 35.41
N LEU A 435 -13.10 -0.78 35.73
CA LEU A 435 -12.23 -0.29 36.80
C LEU A 435 -11.14 0.66 36.31
N LEU A 436 -10.68 0.54 35.05
CA LEU A 436 -9.62 1.37 34.50
C LEU A 436 -10.21 2.48 33.61
N PRO A 437 -10.00 3.77 33.93
CA PRO A 437 -10.40 4.85 33.04
C PRO A 437 -9.57 4.82 31.75
N ARG A 438 -10.20 5.15 30.61
CA ARG A 438 -9.56 5.17 29.28
C ARG A 438 -8.29 6.04 29.19
N ARG A 439 -8.12 7.00 30.10
CA ARG A 439 -6.91 7.85 30.19
C ARG A 439 -5.66 7.08 30.66
N LEU A 440 -5.83 6.11 31.56
CA LEU A 440 -4.73 5.31 32.10
C LEU A 440 -4.41 4.09 31.23
N ASN A 441 -5.38 3.63 30.45
CA ASN A 441 -5.23 2.47 29.57
C ASN A 441 -5.80 2.75 28.16
N PRO A 442 -5.18 3.67 27.40
CA PRO A 442 -5.68 4.06 26.08
C PRO A 442 -5.65 2.92 25.05
N HIS A 443 -4.69 2.00 25.18
CA HIS A 443 -4.48 0.89 24.24
C HIS A 443 -5.02 -0.46 24.74
N GLY A 444 -5.66 -0.51 25.90
CA GLY A 444 -6.24 -1.76 26.44
C GLY A 444 -5.20 -2.81 26.84
N GLU A 445 -3.95 -2.40 27.08
CA GLU A 445 -2.84 -3.29 27.41
C GLU A 445 -2.87 -3.76 28.88
N TRP A 446 -3.50 -2.98 29.76
CA TRP A 446 -3.61 -3.28 31.18
C TRP A 446 -4.86 -4.08 31.49
N LEU A 447 -4.63 -5.32 31.90
CA LEU A 447 -5.65 -6.25 32.36
C LEU A 447 -5.59 -6.39 33.89
N VAL A 448 -6.67 -6.04 34.57
CA VAL A 448 -6.76 -5.95 36.04
C VAL A 448 -6.42 -7.29 36.68
N LEU A 449 -7.07 -8.39 36.28
CA LEU A 449 -6.86 -9.69 36.91
C LEU A 449 -5.44 -10.19 36.63
N ARG A 450 -5.04 -10.18 35.35
CA ARG A 450 -3.75 -10.67 34.87
C ARG A 450 -2.55 -9.98 35.53
N HIS A 451 -2.64 -8.67 35.75
CA HIS A 451 -1.54 -7.89 36.33
C HIS A 451 -1.71 -7.64 37.83
N ALA A 452 -2.90 -7.44 38.38
CA ALA A 452 -3.06 -7.14 39.80
C ALA A 452 -2.76 -8.34 40.70
N VAL A 453 -3.12 -9.57 40.30
CA VAL A 453 -2.93 -10.75 41.16
C VAL A 453 -1.44 -11.04 41.43
N PRO A 454 -0.54 -11.11 40.42
CA PRO A 454 0.89 -11.26 40.69
C PRO A 454 1.47 -10.11 41.53
N GLN A 455 0.97 -8.89 41.34
CA GLN A 455 1.43 -7.70 42.06
C GLN A 455 0.99 -7.72 43.54
N LEU A 456 -0.23 -8.17 43.83
CA LEU A 456 -0.72 -8.37 45.19
C LEU A 456 0.01 -9.50 45.91
N ALA A 457 0.30 -10.60 45.20
CA ALA A 457 1.11 -11.69 45.75
C ALA A 457 2.52 -11.20 46.12
N MET A 458 3.16 -10.41 45.26
CA MET A 458 4.46 -9.82 45.55
C MET A 458 4.38 -8.84 46.72
N LEU A 459 3.37 -7.98 46.76
CA LEU A 459 3.14 -7.06 47.87
C LEU A 459 2.98 -7.80 49.21
N ALA A 460 2.27 -8.94 49.23
CA ALA A 460 2.17 -9.80 50.42
C ALA A 460 3.53 -10.41 50.83
N VAL A 461 4.38 -10.81 49.86
CA VAL A 461 5.74 -11.28 50.15
C VAL A 461 6.59 -10.18 50.78
N PHE A 462 6.59 -8.97 50.21
CA PHE A 462 7.32 -7.83 50.77
C PHE A 462 6.78 -7.43 52.15
N ALA A 463 5.47 -7.52 52.35
CA ALA A 463 4.84 -7.31 53.64
C ALA A 463 5.30 -8.35 54.68
N ALA A 464 5.36 -9.63 54.31
CA ALA A 464 5.81 -10.71 55.18
C ALA A 464 7.29 -10.55 55.57
N LEU A 465 8.14 -10.15 54.63
CA LEU A 465 9.57 -9.98 54.88
C LEU A 465 9.90 -8.69 55.64
N LEU A 466 9.30 -7.56 55.25
CA LEU A 466 9.73 -6.23 55.68
C LEU A 466 8.64 -5.40 56.40
N GLY A 467 7.45 -5.95 56.58
CA GLY A 467 6.32 -5.27 57.22
C GLY A 467 5.66 -4.19 56.35
N PRO A 468 4.86 -3.29 56.96
CA PRO A 468 4.23 -2.16 56.28
C PRO A 468 5.20 -1.27 55.49
N LEU A 469 6.44 -1.09 55.96
CA LEU A 469 7.46 -0.33 55.21
C LEU A 469 7.86 -1.03 53.90
N GLY A 470 7.93 -2.36 53.90
CA GLY A 470 8.12 -3.16 52.69
C GLY A 470 7.00 -2.98 51.68
N MET A 471 5.74 -2.99 52.15
CA MET A 471 4.57 -2.71 51.30
C MET A 471 4.64 -1.32 50.68
N ALA A 472 4.98 -0.30 51.48
CA ALA A 472 5.11 1.08 51.01
C ALA A 472 6.25 1.25 50.00
N GLY A 473 7.39 0.58 50.23
CA GLY A 473 8.51 0.58 49.29
C GLY A 473 8.16 -0.10 47.96
N TYR A 474 7.49 -1.24 48.01
CA TYR A 474 7.07 -1.95 46.80
C TYR A 474 5.99 -1.18 46.01
N SER A 475 4.95 -0.69 46.69
CA SER A 475 3.86 0.04 46.06
C SER A 475 4.29 1.38 45.49
N GLY A 476 5.15 2.12 46.20
CA GLY A 476 5.74 3.37 45.72
C GLY A 476 6.60 3.16 44.48
N PHE A 477 7.39 2.09 44.44
CA PHE A 477 8.23 1.76 43.27
C PHE A 477 7.40 1.49 42.01
N ILE A 478 6.28 0.77 42.15
CA ILE A 478 5.33 0.53 41.05
C ILE A 478 4.64 1.82 40.63
N LEU A 479 4.15 2.63 41.57
CA LEU A 479 3.44 3.86 41.30
C LEU A 479 4.30 4.86 40.53
N ILE A 480 5.58 4.99 40.90
CA ILE A 480 6.54 5.83 40.17
C ILE A 480 6.76 5.29 38.75
N GLY A 481 6.78 3.95 38.58
CA GLY A 481 6.89 3.33 37.26
C GLY A 481 5.68 3.58 36.36
N LEU A 482 4.47 3.64 36.95
CA LEU A 482 3.22 3.91 36.23
C LEU A 482 3.11 5.35 35.73
N LEU A 483 3.64 6.31 36.51
CA LEU A 483 3.45 7.73 36.28
C LEU A 483 4.58 8.39 35.46
N HIS A 484 5.63 7.64 35.10
CA HIS A 484 6.81 8.21 34.46
C HIS A 484 6.91 7.85 32.96
N ASP A 485 6.84 8.89 32.13
CA ASP A 485 6.85 8.78 30.67
C ASP A 485 8.27 8.76 30.05
N LYS A 486 9.28 9.34 30.72
CA LYS A 486 10.66 9.39 30.19
C LYS A 486 11.44 8.12 30.55
N ARG A 487 11.72 7.28 29.55
CA ARG A 487 12.46 6.01 29.69
C ARG A 487 13.74 6.04 28.88
N ILE A 488 14.79 5.42 29.41
CA ILE A 488 16.15 5.50 28.87
C ILE A 488 16.43 4.33 27.90
N GLY A 489 15.88 4.35 26.69
CA GLY A 489 16.25 3.37 25.64
C GLY A 489 15.09 2.96 24.75
N HIS A 490 15.38 2.73 23.47
CA HIS A 490 14.41 2.35 22.44
C HIS A 490 14.71 0.93 21.92
N LEU A 491 13.65 0.18 21.60
CA LEU A 491 13.77 -1.09 20.90
C LEU A 491 14.17 -0.85 19.44
N ASP A 492 15.00 -1.74 18.91
CA ASP A 492 15.39 -1.75 17.51
C ASP A 492 14.16 -2.01 16.62
N PRO A 493 13.76 -1.08 15.73
CA PRO A 493 12.53 -1.19 14.95
C PRO A 493 12.49 -2.47 14.08
N GLY A 494 13.64 -2.91 13.57
CA GLY A 494 13.74 -4.14 12.76
C GLY A 494 13.46 -5.43 13.54
N PHE A 495 13.72 -5.46 14.85
CA PHE A 495 13.37 -6.59 15.71
C PHE A 495 11.86 -6.62 16.02
N SER A 496 11.26 -5.44 16.15
CA SER A 496 9.82 -5.28 16.36
C SER A 496 8.98 -5.73 15.17
N GLU A 497 9.48 -5.53 13.96
CA GLU A 497 8.81 -5.98 12.74
C GLU A 497 8.92 -7.49 12.53
N ARG A 498 10.08 -8.10 12.85
CA ARG A 498 10.31 -9.54 12.65
C ARG A 498 9.69 -10.43 13.73
N HIS A 499 9.59 -9.94 14.97
CA HIS A 499 9.02 -10.72 16.08
C HIS A 499 8.00 -9.92 16.89
N PRO A 500 6.83 -9.59 16.31
CA PRO A 500 5.81 -8.76 16.94
C PRO A 500 5.23 -9.38 18.22
N TYR A 501 5.24 -10.71 18.33
CA TYR A 501 4.85 -11.42 19.54
C TYR A 501 5.88 -11.27 20.67
N LEU A 502 7.18 -11.14 20.32
CA LEU A 502 8.24 -10.81 21.27
C LEU A 502 8.18 -9.33 21.68
N THR A 503 7.75 -8.42 20.81
CA THR A 503 7.56 -7.01 21.19
C THR A 503 6.27 -6.76 21.97
N ALA A 504 5.19 -7.49 21.72
CA ALA A 504 4.04 -7.55 22.62
C ALA A 504 4.39 -8.17 24.00
N LEU A 505 5.41 -9.03 24.03
CA LEU A 505 6.07 -9.57 25.24
C LEU A 505 7.01 -8.55 25.91
N HIS A 506 7.47 -7.52 25.21
CA HIS A 506 8.34 -6.49 25.76
C HIS A 506 7.49 -5.51 26.59
N TRP A 507 7.27 -5.89 27.84
CA TRP A 507 7.22 -4.95 28.95
C TRP A 507 8.60 -4.28 29.15
N SER A 508 9.16 -3.68 28.10
CA SER A 508 10.24 -2.70 28.16
C SER A 508 9.78 -1.39 28.80
N HIS A 509 8.52 -1.31 29.23
CA HIS A 509 8.04 -0.32 30.20
C HIS A 509 8.94 -0.22 31.44
N TRP A 510 9.63 -1.33 31.79
CA TRP A 510 10.55 -1.40 32.93
C TRP A 510 12.01 -1.67 32.53
N SER A 511 12.37 -1.72 31.24
CA SER A 511 13.78 -1.94 30.81
C SER A 511 14.73 -0.88 31.38
N HIS A 512 14.19 0.31 31.59
CA HIS A 512 14.94 1.48 32.00
C HIS A 512 14.33 1.98 33.29
N TRP A 513 15.04 1.80 34.39
CA TRP A 513 14.63 2.39 35.66
C TRP A 513 14.54 3.90 35.45
N SER A 514 13.43 4.50 35.84
CA SER A 514 13.44 5.95 35.95
C SER A 514 14.49 6.33 37.00
N PRO A 515 15.21 7.44 36.84
CA PRO A 515 16.15 7.90 37.87
C PRO A 515 15.43 8.06 39.23
N LEU A 516 14.15 8.40 39.21
CA LEU A 516 13.29 8.47 40.40
C LEU A 516 13.07 7.12 41.08
N GLN A 517 12.89 6.03 40.33
CA GLN A 517 12.77 4.67 40.90
C GLN A 517 14.04 4.24 41.63
N VAL A 518 15.22 4.55 41.07
CA VAL A 518 16.51 4.25 41.71
C VAL A 518 16.64 5.04 43.01
N ILE A 519 16.39 6.35 42.97
CA ILE A 519 16.47 7.24 44.14
C ILE A 519 15.50 6.78 45.24
N PHE A 520 14.25 6.48 44.86
CA PHE A 520 13.23 6.02 45.80
C PHE A 520 13.60 4.68 46.43
N LEU A 521 14.13 3.74 45.65
CA LEU A 521 14.58 2.44 46.16
C LEU A 521 15.73 2.59 47.17
N LEU A 522 16.73 3.43 46.87
CA LEU A 522 17.82 3.71 47.80
C LEU A 522 17.31 4.36 49.09
N LEU A 523 16.44 5.36 48.97
CA LEU A 523 15.84 6.04 50.12
C LEU A 523 15.03 5.08 51.00
N MET A 524 14.14 4.28 50.40
CA MET A 524 13.32 3.33 51.15
C MET A 524 14.16 2.22 51.77
N SER A 525 15.18 1.71 51.07
CA SER A 525 16.09 0.71 51.65
C SER A 525 16.86 1.25 52.86
N GLY A 526 17.30 2.51 52.81
CA GLY A 526 17.94 3.19 53.95
C GLY A 526 17.00 3.42 55.12
N ILE A 527 15.75 3.82 54.86
CA ILE A 527 14.71 3.98 55.90
C ILE A 527 14.40 2.63 56.56
N ILE A 528 14.21 1.57 55.76
CA ILE A 528 13.94 0.22 56.26
C ILE A 528 15.11 -0.27 57.14
N LEU A 529 16.35 -0.04 56.70
CA LEU A 529 17.55 -0.39 57.45
C LEU A 529 17.63 0.40 58.78
N ALA A 530 17.45 1.72 58.74
CA ALA A 530 17.49 2.57 59.94
C ALA A 530 16.39 2.20 60.95
N CYS A 531 15.16 1.98 60.49
CA CYS A 531 14.05 1.53 61.33
C CYS A 531 14.32 0.15 61.94
N ARG A 532 14.97 -0.77 61.23
CA ARG A 532 15.31 -2.09 61.76
C ARG A 532 16.41 -2.05 62.81
N ILE A 533 17.45 -1.23 62.61
CA ILE A 533 18.55 -1.08 63.57
C ILE A 533 18.08 -0.36 64.83
N HIS A 534 17.34 0.75 64.69
CA HIS A 534 17.03 1.64 65.82
C HIS A 534 15.69 1.32 66.50
N TYR A 535 14.76 0.67 65.79
CA TYR A 535 13.39 0.41 66.27
C TYR A 535 12.87 -1.00 65.90
N PRO A 536 13.55 -2.10 66.32
CA PRO A 536 13.25 -3.46 65.89
C PRO A 536 11.87 -4.01 66.33
N ALA A 537 11.25 -3.40 67.37
CA ALA A 537 9.94 -3.78 67.89
C ALA A 537 8.78 -2.92 67.34
N TYR A 538 9.04 -2.02 66.39
CA TYR A 538 8.03 -1.09 65.88
C TYR A 538 7.10 -1.79 64.87
N PRO A 539 5.77 -1.59 64.95
CA PRO A 539 4.77 -2.28 64.11
C PRO A 539 4.91 -2.02 62.61
N LEU A 540 5.72 -1.05 62.19
CA LEU A 540 6.00 -0.78 60.78
C LEU A 540 7.02 -1.74 60.14
N THR A 541 7.74 -2.55 60.93
CA THR A 541 8.78 -3.47 60.42
C THR A 541 8.37 -4.95 60.44
N ARG A 542 7.25 -5.30 61.09
CA ARG A 542 6.67 -6.65 61.17
C ARG A 542 5.14 -6.60 61.00
N LEU A 543 4.57 -7.53 60.23
CA LEU A 543 3.11 -7.62 60.03
C LEU A 543 2.35 -8.18 61.25
N LEU A 544 3.00 -9.01 62.05
CA LEU A 544 2.43 -9.62 63.26
C LEU A 544 3.25 -9.12 64.46
N PRO A 545 2.63 -8.47 65.46
CA PRO A 545 3.29 -8.22 66.73
C PRO A 545 3.55 -9.58 67.40
N GLY A 546 4.83 -9.87 67.65
CA GLY A 546 5.24 -11.03 68.45
C GLY A 546 5.09 -10.75 69.93
#